data_AF-A0A6N7AK33-F1
#
_entry.id   AF-A0A6N7AK33-F1
#
_cell.length_a   1.000
_cell.length_b   1.000
_cell.length_c   1.000
_cell.angle_alpha   90.00
_cell.angle_beta   90.00
_cell.angle_gamma   90.00
#
_symmetry.space_group_name_H-M   'P 1'
#
loop_
_entity.id
_entity.type
_entity.pdbx_description
1 polymer ?
#
loop_
_entity_poly.entity_id
_entity_poly.type
_entity_poly.pdbx_seq_one_letter_code
_entity_poly.pdbx_strand_id
1 'polypeptide(L)'
;MNEDEIRLSVAEAALRLGVSVDTIRRRIKTKDLKAQRDNTGKWWVLVPQGPGQDSGTAVPEGTHPLEPQARRDLFEVLKSENDRLWQALQAKDDLIRDLATKLAAATAVLMTSERTQIERDEARAQFHHLKALVGQMLAKMNQR
;
A
#
# COMPACT_ATOMS: atom_id res chain seq x y z
N MET A 1 37.51 18.71 19.86
CA MET A 1 36.37 19.04 18.98
C MET A 1 36.76 18.50 17.62
N ASN A 2 35.97 17.60 17.03
CA ASN A 2 36.32 17.00 15.74
C ASN A 2 36.21 18.11 14.69
N GLU A 3 37.32 18.47 14.05
CA GLU A 3 37.40 19.54 13.03
C GLU A 3 36.69 19.15 11.72
N ASP A 4 36.09 17.96 11.67
CA ASP A 4 35.44 17.39 10.50
C ASP A 4 33.92 17.27 10.65
N GLU A 5 33.21 18.15 11.35
CA GLU A 5 31.73 18.13 11.41
C GLU A 5 31.14 19.45 10.88
N ILE A 6 30.38 19.38 9.78
CA ILE A 6 29.65 20.54 9.22
C ILE A 6 28.27 20.62 9.85
N ARG A 7 27.86 21.84 10.23
CA ARG A 7 26.50 22.17 10.67
C ARG A 7 25.62 22.50 9.48
N LEU A 8 24.62 21.66 9.23
CA LEU A 8 23.66 21.83 8.14
C LEU A 8 22.25 22.03 8.67
N SER A 9 21.42 22.76 7.94
CA SER A 9 19.98 22.74 8.21
C SER A 9 19.41 21.34 7.97
N VAL A 10 18.23 21.06 8.52
CA VAL A 10 17.54 19.77 8.31
C VAL A 10 17.33 19.46 6.82
N ALA A 11 17.04 20.47 6.00
CA ALA A 11 16.83 20.31 4.57
C ALA A 11 18.14 20.00 3.83
N GLU A 12 19.22 20.71 4.15
CA GLU A 12 20.55 20.45 3.57
C GLU A 12 21.09 19.09 4.01
N ALA A 13 20.86 18.69 5.26
CA ALA A 13 21.22 17.37 5.76
C ALA A 13 20.43 16.25 5.05
N ALA A 14 19.14 16.48 4.75
CA ALA A 14 18.32 15.53 3.99
C ALA A 14 18.88 15.31 2.58
N LEU A 15 19.24 16.40 1.89
CA LEU A 15 19.90 16.33 0.58
C LEU A 15 21.25 15.62 0.66
N ARG A 16 22.09 15.98 1.65
CA ARG A 16 23.43 15.40 1.80
C ARG A 16 23.41 13.92 2.14
N LEU A 17 22.42 13.47 2.91
CA LEU A 17 22.27 12.08 3.34
C LEU A 17 21.36 11.25 2.42
N GLY A 18 20.84 11.84 1.34
CA GLY A 18 19.99 11.14 0.36
C GLY A 18 18.69 10.59 0.95
N VAL A 19 18.14 11.23 1.99
CA VAL A 19 16.93 10.78 2.69
C VAL A 19 15.89 11.90 2.77
N SER A 20 14.64 11.55 3.08
CA SER A 20 13.59 12.57 3.27
C SER A 20 13.83 13.40 4.53
N VAL A 21 13.33 14.65 4.53
CA VAL A 21 13.34 15.55 5.69
C VAL A 21 12.69 14.90 6.91
N ASP A 22 11.62 14.14 6.71
CA ASP A 22 10.94 13.41 7.79
C ASP A 22 11.81 12.30 8.38
N THR A 23 12.63 11.65 7.55
CA THR A 23 13.62 10.66 8.02
C THR A 23 14.67 11.31 8.90
N ILE A 24 15.17 12.50 8.52
CA ILE A 24 16.10 13.27 9.36
C ILE A 24 15.44 13.67 10.68
N ARG A 25 14.23 14.23 10.66
CA ARG A 25 13.49 14.60 11.88
C ARG A 25 13.28 13.41 12.81
N ARG A 26 12.94 12.25 12.26
CA ARG A 26 12.80 11.00 13.00
C ARG A 26 14.12 10.58 13.65
N ARG A 27 15.23 10.60 12.91
CA ARG A 27 16.57 10.23 13.41
C ARG A 27 17.10 11.18 14.49
N ILE A 28 16.78 12.47 14.40
CA ILE A 28 17.05 13.44 15.48
C ILE A 28 16.27 13.06 16.74
N LYS A 29 14.97 12.74 16.59
CA LYS A 29 14.10 12.35 17.71
C LYS A 29 14.56 11.04 18.37
N THR A 30 15.03 10.06 17.60
CA THR A 30 15.55 8.78 18.11
C THR A 30 16.99 8.86 18.61
N LYS A 31 17.64 10.04 18.51
CA LYS A 31 19.05 10.28 18.87
C LYS A 31 20.07 9.49 18.03
N ASP A 32 19.65 8.96 16.89
CA ASP A 32 20.54 8.30 15.92
C ASP A 32 21.37 9.32 15.12
N LEU A 33 20.93 10.58 15.09
CA LEU A 33 21.60 11.66 14.39
C LEU A 33 21.89 12.82 15.35
N LYS A 34 23.14 13.27 15.40
CA LYS A 34 23.54 14.41 16.23
C LYS A 34 22.93 15.69 15.65
N ALA A 35 22.20 16.42 16.49
CA ALA A 35 21.69 17.73 16.13
C ALA A 35 21.70 18.68 17.34
N GLN A 36 21.88 19.96 17.07
CA GLN A 36 21.88 21.03 18.05
C GLN A 36 20.79 22.03 17.70
N ARG A 37 20.09 22.52 18.72
CA ARG A 37 19.12 23.60 18.57
C ARG A 37 19.81 24.93 18.86
N ASP A 38 19.61 25.92 17.99
CA ASP A 38 20.15 27.27 18.23
C ASP A 38 19.25 28.10 19.15
N ASN A 39 19.71 29.31 19.49
CA ASN A 39 19.00 30.25 20.35
C ASN A 39 17.69 30.79 19.74
N THR A 40 17.45 30.56 18.45
CA THR A 40 16.21 30.91 17.74
C THR A 40 15.25 29.73 17.64
N GLY A 41 15.65 28.55 18.14
CA GLY A 41 14.85 27.35 18.14
C GLY A 41 14.96 26.51 16.86
N LYS A 42 15.86 26.84 15.93
CA LYS A 42 16.10 26.09 14.69
C LYS A 42 17.05 24.92 14.95
N TRP A 43 16.79 23.80 14.27
CA TRP A 43 17.61 22.59 14.35
C TRP A 43 18.73 22.60 13.32
N TRP A 44 19.94 22.33 13.80
CA TRP A 44 21.17 22.17 13.04
C TRP A 44 21.69 20.75 13.21
N VAL A 45 21.90 20.05 12.10
CA VAL A 45 22.41 18.68 12.07
C VAL A 45 23.92 18.72 11.92
N LEU A 46 24.62 17.95 12.75
CA LEU A 46 26.06 17.77 12.67
C LEU A 46 26.33 16.55 11.78
N VAL A 47 26.89 16.77 10.60
CA VAL A 47 27.23 15.71 9.63
C VAL A 47 28.75 15.69 9.47
N PRO A 48 29.40 14.51 9.52
CA PRO A 48 30.83 14.43 9.27
C PRO A 48 31.17 14.95 7.86
N GLN A 49 32.17 15.84 7.81
CA GLN A 49 32.84 16.34 6.64
C GLN A 49 33.72 15.21 6.10
N GLY A 50 33.11 14.29 5.36
CA GLY A 50 33.88 13.41 4.48
C GLY A 50 34.67 14.25 3.47
N PRO A 51 35.83 13.78 3.00
CA PRO A 51 36.54 14.43 1.90
C PRO A 51 35.63 14.38 0.67
N GLY A 52 35.27 15.55 0.15
CA GLY A 52 34.43 15.67 -1.04
C GLY A 52 33.02 16.13 -0.72
N GLN A 53 32.82 17.44 -0.71
CA GLN A 53 31.80 18.15 -1.50
C GLN A 53 31.68 19.55 -0.92
N ASP A 54 32.66 20.38 -1.28
CA ASP A 54 32.50 21.81 -1.27
C ASP A 54 31.51 22.20 -2.37
N SER A 55 30.68 23.17 -2.03
CA SER A 55 29.58 23.71 -2.82
C SER A 55 30.01 24.10 -4.25
N GLY A 56 29.65 23.28 -5.23
CA GLY A 56 29.76 23.63 -6.64
C GLY A 56 29.60 22.42 -7.54
N THR A 57 28.38 22.19 -8.07
CA THR A 57 28.11 21.43 -9.31
C THR A 57 29.10 20.33 -9.68
N ALA A 58 29.41 19.43 -8.74
CA ALA A 58 30.32 18.32 -8.96
C ALA A 58 29.52 17.03 -8.73
N VAL A 59 29.28 16.35 -9.85
CA VAL A 59 28.84 14.95 -9.92
C VAL A 59 29.60 14.14 -8.86
N PRO A 60 28.95 13.27 -8.07
CA PRO A 60 29.59 12.55 -6.98
C PRO A 60 30.86 11.82 -7.45
N GLU A 61 31.99 12.28 -6.93
CA GLU A 61 33.34 11.74 -7.05
C GLU A 61 33.45 10.46 -6.22
N GLY A 62 32.77 9.45 -6.74
CA GLY A 62 32.66 8.08 -6.24
C GLY A 62 32.06 7.15 -7.29
N THR A 63 31.57 7.71 -8.39
CA THR A 63 31.32 6.97 -9.62
C THR A 63 32.66 6.72 -10.29
N HIS A 64 33.43 5.73 -9.79
CA HIS A 64 34.40 5.10 -10.68
C HIS A 64 33.62 4.72 -11.94
N PRO A 65 33.99 5.22 -13.13
CA PRO A 65 33.34 4.79 -14.35
C PRO A 65 33.50 3.28 -14.39
N LEU A 66 32.41 2.55 -14.09
CA LEU A 66 32.37 1.11 -14.24
C LEU A 66 33.01 0.79 -15.58
N GLU A 67 33.96 -0.13 -15.60
CA GLU A 67 34.49 -0.70 -16.83
C GLU A 67 33.31 -0.91 -17.80
N PRO A 68 33.41 -0.55 -19.09
CA PRO A 68 32.30 -0.66 -20.03
C PRO A 68 31.62 -2.04 -19.99
N GLN A 69 32.39 -3.09 -19.67
CA GLN A 69 31.88 -4.43 -19.44
C GLN A 69 31.01 -4.54 -18.18
N ALA A 70 31.49 -4.05 -17.03
CA ALA A 70 30.73 -4.08 -15.77
C ALA A 70 29.42 -3.26 -15.85
N ARG A 71 29.35 -2.21 -16.68
CA ARG A 71 28.08 -1.51 -16.96
C ARG A 71 27.10 -2.35 -17.75
N ARG A 72 27.58 -3.08 -18.76
CA ARG A 72 26.74 -3.97 -19.57
C ARG A 72 26.20 -5.10 -18.71
N ASP A 73 27.06 -5.70 -17.89
CA ASP A 73 26.67 -6.79 -16.98
C ASP A 73 25.62 -6.30 -15.97
N LEU A 74 25.82 -5.13 -15.37
CA LEU A 74 24.83 -4.52 -14.47
C LEU A 74 23.52 -4.20 -15.19
N PHE A 75 23.58 -3.69 -16.42
CA PHE A 75 22.40 -3.38 -17.21
C PHE A 75 21.58 -4.63 -17.53
N GLU A 76 22.25 -5.73 -17.92
CA GLU A 76 21.58 -7.01 -18.17
C GLU A 76 20.93 -7.59 -16.90
N VAL A 77 21.62 -7.51 -15.75
CA VAL A 77 21.03 -7.94 -14.47
C VAL A 77 19.81 -7.10 -14.13
N LEU A 78 19.91 -5.77 -14.19
CA LEU A 78 18.79 -4.88 -13.90
C LEU A 78 17.62 -5.08 -14.85
N LYS A 79 17.89 -5.29 -16.14
CA LYS A 79 16.88 -5.59 -17.14
C LYS A 79 16.18 -6.92 -16.82
N SER A 80 16.93 -7.98 -16.53
CA SER A 80 16.37 -9.28 -16.16
C SER A 80 15.50 -9.21 -14.91
N GLU A 81 15.89 -8.42 -13.91
CA GLU A 81 15.11 -8.22 -12.70
C GLU A 81 13.85 -7.38 -12.99
N ASN A 82 13.96 -6.36 -13.84
CA ASN A 82 12.80 -5.58 -14.27
C ASN A 82 11.79 -6.46 -15.01
N ASP A 83 12.25 -7.28 -15.96
CA ASP A 83 11.41 -8.24 -16.70
C ASP A 83 10.72 -9.22 -15.75
N ARG A 84 11.46 -9.76 -14.76
CA ARG A 84 10.91 -10.63 -13.72
C ARG A 84 9.83 -9.92 -12.90
N LEU A 85 10.09 -8.68 -12.48
CA LEU A 85 9.14 -7.89 -11.69
C LEU A 85 7.88 -7.58 -12.49
N TRP A 86 7.99 -7.27 -13.78
CA TRP A 86 6.85 -7.07 -14.67
C TRP A 86 6.02 -8.34 -14.83
N GLN A 87 6.65 -9.50 -15.03
CA GLN A 87 5.95 -10.77 -15.10
C GLN A 87 5.22 -11.09 -13.78
N ALA A 88 5.86 -10.84 -12.64
CA ALA A 88 5.25 -11.05 -11.33
C ALA A 88 4.06 -10.10 -11.09
N LEU A 89 4.15 -8.84 -11.54
CA LEU A 89 3.06 -7.88 -11.46
C LEU A 89 1.88 -8.31 -12.32
N GLN A 90 2.14 -8.68 -13.58
CA GLN A 90 1.12 -9.16 -14.51
C GLN A 90 0.40 -10.39 -13.97
N ALA A 91 1.14 -11.37 -13.44
CA ALA A 91 0.55 -12.57 -12.84
C ALA A 91 -0.38 -12.24 -11.65
N LYS A 92 -0.02 -11.24 -10.83
CA LYS A 92 -0.86 -10.77 -9.74
C LYS A 92 -2.11 -10.05 -10.23
N ASP A 93 -2.00 -9.21 -11.25
CA ASP A 93 -3.14 -8.50 -11.84
C ASP A 93 -4.15 -9.49 -12.46
N ASP A 94 -3.65 -10.54 -13.13
CA ASP A 94 -4.49 -11.60 -13.68
C ASP A 94 -5.21 -12.38 -12.57
N LEU A 95 -4.52 -12.68 -11.47
CA LEU A 95 -5.13 -13.34 -10.30
C LEU A 95 -6.18 -12.45 -9.61
N ILE A 96 -5.92 -11.15 -9.47
CA ILE A 96 -6.89 -10.19 -8.93
C ILE A 96 -8.14 -10.16 -9.83
N ARG A 97 -7.95 -10.13 -11.16
CA ARG A 97 -9.07 -10.14 -12.11
C ARG A 97 -9.90 -11.40 -11.99
N ASP A 98 -9.27 -12.58 -11.93
CA ASP A 98 -9.95 -13.86 -11.75
C ASP A 98 -10.74 -13.89 -10.43
N LEU A 99 -10.12 -13.51 -9.31
CA LEU A 99 -10.79 -13.45 -8.02
C LEU A 99 -11.97 -12.47 -8.01
N ALA A 100 -11.85 -11.31 -8.66
CA ALA A 100 -12.93 -10.35 -8.79
C ALA A 100 -14.11 -10.94 -9.57
N THR A 101 -13.86 -11.67 -10.66
CA THR A 101 -14.93 -12.35 -11.42
C THR A 101 -15.61 -13.44 -10.61
N LYS A 102 -14.85 -14.25 -9.86
CA LYS A 102 -15.40 -15.28 -8.98
C LYS A 102 -16.24 -14.69 -7.86
N LEU A 103 -15.78 -13.59 -7.26
CA LEU A 103 -16.52 -12.89 -6.22
C LEU A 103 -17.83 -12.31 -6.76
N ALA A 104 -17.82 -11.70 -7.95
CA ALA A 104 -19.02 -11.20 -8.61
C ALA A 104 -20.02 -12.32 -8.95
N ALA A 105 -19.53 -13.49 -9.39
CA ALA A 105 -20.37 -14.65 -9.65
C ALA A 105 -20.99 -15.19 -8.34
N ALA A 106 -20.20 -15.29 -7.27
CA ALA A 106 -20.67 -15.77 -5.98
C ALA A 106 -21.73 -14.83 -5.36
N THR A 107 -21.53 -13.51 -5.44
CA THR A 107 -22.51 -12.54 -4.95
C THR A 107 -23.81 -12.59 -5.76
N ALA A 108 -23.73 -12.76 -7.08
CA ALA A 108 -24.93 -12.94 -7.90
C ALA A 108 -25.72 -14.19 -7.49
N VAL A 109 -25.04 -15.33 -7.27
CA VAL A 109 -25.69 -16.56 -6.80
C VAL A 109 -26.37 -16.36 -5.45
N LEU A 110 -25.70 -15.73 -4.49
CA LEU A 110 -26.28 -15.43 -3.17
C LEU A 110 -27.56 -14.58 -3.29
N MET A 111 -27.51 -13.50 -4.08
CA MET A 111 -28.68 -12.63 -4.29
C MET A 111 -29.86 -13.38 -4.93
N THR A 112 -29.59 -14.27 -5.89
CA THR A 112 -30.66 -15.10 -6.46
C THR A 112 -31.22 -16.10 -5.45
N SER A 113 -30.37 -16.70 -4.63
CA SER A 113 -30.79 -17.63 -3.58
C SER A 113 -31.70 -16.96 -2.55
N GLU A 114 -31.29 -15.79 -2.04
CA GLU A 114 -32.08 -14.99 -1.10
C GLU A 114 -33.44 -14.62 -1.67
N ARG A 115 -33.48 -14.16 -2.93
CA ARG A 115 -34.74 -13.84 -3.61
C ARG A 115 -35.66 -15.06 -3.70
N THR A 116 -35.14 -16.22 -4.09
CA THR A 116 -35.96 -17.44 -4.15
C THR A 116 -36.43 -17.92 -2.78
N GLN A 117 -35.66 -17.64 -1.72
CA GLN A 117 -36.05 -17.98 -0.36
C GLN A 117 -37.21 -17.10 0.12
N ILE A 118 -37.15 -15.79 -0.15
CA ILE A 118 -38.24 -14.85 0.13
C ILE A 118 -39.51 -15.29 -0.59
N GLU A 119 -39.43 -15.57 -1.90
CA GLU A 119 -40.59 -16.02 -2.70
C GLU A 119 -41.19 -17.33 -2.15
N ARG A 120 -40.36 -18.27 -1.70
CA ARG A 120 -40.84 -19.53 -1.07
C ARG A 120 -41.54 -19.28 0.27
N ASP A 121 -41.00 -18.39 1.09
CA ASP A 121 -41.57 -18.10 2.41
C ASP A 121 -42.89 -17.31 2.28
N GLU A 122 -43.00 -16.42 1.30
CA GLU A 122 -44.26 -15.77 0.92
C GLU A 122 -45.31 -16.80 0.44
N ALA A 123 -44.92 -17.72 -0.46
CA ALA A 123 -45.82 -18.76 -0.94
C ALA A 123 -46.32 -19.68 0.20
N ARG A 124 -45.43 -20.00 1.16
CA ARG A 124 -45.81 -20.75 2.38
C ARG A 124 -46.81 -19.98 3.23
N ALA A 125 -46.59 -18.69 3.47
CA ALA A 125 -47.50 -17.85 4.24
C ALA A 125 -48.89 -17.76 3.59
N GLN A 126 -48.94 -17.58 2.27
CA GLN A 126 -50.19 -17.57 1.49
C GLN A 126 -50.93 -18.90 1.61
N PHE A 127 -50.22 -20.03 1.50
CA PHE A 127 -50.80 -21.36 1.66
C PHE A 127 -51.41 -21.56 3.05
N HIS A 128 -50.69 -21.15 4.11
CA HIS A 128 -51.22 -21.21 5.48
C HIS A 128 -52.47 -20.34 5.66
N HIS A 129 -52.49 -19.15 5.09
CA HIS A 129 -53.66 -18.27 5.12
C HIS A 129 -54.87 -18.88 4.41
N LEU A 130 -54.68 -19.44 3.21
CA LEU A 130 -55.74 -20.13 2.46
C LEU A 130 -56.28 -21.34 3.26
N LYS A 131 -55.39 -22.14 3.84
CA LYS A 131 -55.76 -23.29 4.67
C LYS A 131 -56.60 -22.85 5.88
N ALA A 132 -56.25 -21.75 6.52
CA ALA A 132 -57.01 -21.19 7.63
C ALA A 132 -58.41 -20.73 7.19
N LEU A 133 -58.53 -20.02 6.06
CA LEU A 133 -59.81 -19.60 5.49
C LEU A 133 -60.72 -20.78 5.16
N VAL A 134 -60.18 -21.82 4.50
CA VAL A 134 -60.93 -23.04 4.19
C VAL A 134 -61.42 -23.73 5.47
N GLY A 135 -60.56 -23.84 6.49
CA GLY A 135 -60.95 -24.38 7.80
C GLY A 135 -62.10 -23.60 8.45
N GLN A 136 -62.07 -22.26 8.40
CA GLN A 136 -63.14 -21.41 8.92
C GLN A 136 -64.46 -21.59 8.13
N MET A 137 -64.41 -21.72 6.80
CA MET A 137 -65.60 -21.96 5.98
C MET A 137 -66.26 -23.30 6.31
N LEU A 138 -65.46 -24.36 6.42
CA LEU A 138 -65.96 -25.69 6.80
C LEU A 138 -66.57 -25.71 8.20
N ALA A 139 -65.94 -25.03 9.16
CA ALA A 139 -66.48 -24.90 10.51
C ALA A 139 -67.83 -24.18 10.52
N LYS A 140 -67.99 -23.11 9.73
CA LYS A 140 -69.27 -22.40 9.58
C LYS A 140 -70.35 -23.24 8.90
N MET A 141 -69.98 -24.12 7.96
CA MET A 141 -70.94 -25.03 7.31
C MET A 141 -71.50 -26.07 8.26
N ASN A 142 -70.70 -26.63 9.18
CA ASN A 142 -71.15 -27.62 10.15
C ASN A 142 -72.03 -27.06 11.28
N GLN A 143 -72.14 -25.74 11.41
CA GLN A 143 -72.96 -25.06 12.43
C GLN A 143 -74.38 -24.73 11.93
N ARG A 144 -74.69 -25.00 10.67
CA ARG A 144 -76.01 -24.83 10.07
C ARG A 144 -76.72 -26.18 9.95
#